data_AF-A0A812RL47-F1
#
_entry.id   AF-A0A812RL47-F1
#
_cell.length_a   1.000
_cell.length_b   1.000
_cell.length_c   1.000
_cell.angle_alpha   90.00
_cell.angle_beta   90.00
_cell.angle_gamma   90.00
#
_symmetry.space_group_name_H-M   'P 1'
#
loop_
_entity.id
_entity.type
_entity.pdbx_description
1 polymer ?
#
loop_
_entity_poly.entity_id
_entity_poly.type
_entity_poly.pdbx_seq_one_letter_code
_entity_poly.pdbx_strand_id
1 'polypeptide(L)'
;MQSRLGWTMDYLIGCGLPTVQNKLVVLRMPCESGEVAGCHGHMGQMAWPPEPDISGAPQRDLGGREDQPRLPGPLEPPGPTEQRRLLFLDVDGVLHPLQVRVLEQTQKVDMSHCFQRTCMQELRRVVLATGAQIILSSSWRKFEKTRDLLNENLAKYGLSFREWTTVAGGEGNDARVDQILAFVTTSGVDSWAVVDDEDLAPSSSPGSDSMMRCLFRQHFVRTDTSRGLDSSAADALIQLLNEP
;
A
#
# COMPACT_ATOMS: atom_id res chain seq x y z
N MET A 1 -55.20 -43.79 19.94
CA MET A 1 -53.74 -43.83 19.81
C MET A 1 -53.19 -42.43 20.07
N GLN A 2 -52.37 -42.30 21.12
CA GLN A 2 -51.30 -41.30 21.39
C GLN A 2 -51.55 -39.83 20.98
N SER A 3 -51.89 -38.89 21.89
CA SER A 3 -51.07 -38.19 22.90
C SER A 3 -50.07 -37.15 22.35
N ARG A 4 -50.21 -35.87 22.79
CA ARG A 4 -49.22 -34.95 23.44
C ARG A 4 -49.48 -33.47 23.07
N LEU A 5 -49.82 -32.62 24.04
CA LEU A 5 -48.97 -31.57 24.70
C LEU A 5 -48.44 -30.54 23.68
N GLY A 6 -48.78 -29.25 23.67
CA GLY A 6 -49.15 -28.34 24.76
C GLY A 6 -47.93 -27.57 25.24
N TRP A 7 -47.55 -26.48 24.55
CA TRP A 7 -46.60 -25.47 25.04
C TRP A 7 -47.00 -24.08 24.51
N THR A 8 -47.38 -23.21 25.43
CA THR A 8 -47.46 -21.76 25.26
C THR A 8 -46.11 -21.15 25.68
N MET A 9 -45.65 -20.14 24.95
CA MET A 9 -44.40 -19.44 25.27
C MET A 9 -44.61 -17.94 25.06
N ASP A 10 -45.07 -17.27 26.11
CA ASP A 10 -44.93 -15.83 26.29
C ASP A 10 -43.78 -15.61 27.27
N TYR A 11 -42.74 -14.88 26.86
CA TYR A 11 -41.90 -14.13 27.78
C TYR A 11 -41.34 -12.88 27.09
N LEU A 12 -41.78 -11.73 27.60
CA LEU A 12 -41.28 -10.38 27.37
C LEU A 12 -40.03 -10.15 28.23
N ILE A 13 -38.90 -9.82 27.61
CA ILE A 13 -37.78 -8.99 28.12
C ILE A 13 -37.15 -8.38 26.85
N GLY A 14 -37.05 -7.07 26.60
CA GLY A 14 -36.93 -5.94 27.52
C GLY A 14 -35.48 -5.49 27.65
N CYS A 15 -34.82 -5.07 26.57
CA CYS A 15 -33.61 -4.23 26.58
C CYS A 15 -33.39 -3.61 25.18
N GLY A 16 -33.83 -2.37 25.02
CA GLY A 16 -33.51 -1.56 23.85
C GLY A 16 -32.09 -1.02 23.95
N LEU A 17 -31.20 -1.51 23.08
CA LEU A 17 -29.96 -0.84 22.74
C LEU A 17 -30.17 -0.06 21.44
N PRO A 18 -29.68 1.18 21.31
CA PRO A 18 -29.72 1.88 20.04
C PRO A 18 -28.77 1.15 19.08
N THR A 19 -29.32 0.49 18.07
CA THR A 19 -28.57 0.04 16.90
C THR A 19 -28.10 1.28 16.17
N VAL A 20 -26.88 1.75 16.48
CA VAL A 20 -26.16 2.68 15.62
C VAL A 20 -25.81 1.90 14.36
N GLN A 21 -26.67 1.98 13.36
CA GLN A 21 -26.33 1.54 12.01
C GLN A 21 -25.23 2.47 11.50
N ASN A 22 -23.97 2.13 11.77
CA ASN A 22 -22.85 2.62 10.99
C ASN A 22 -23.03 2.05 9.57
N LYS A 23 -23.74 2.80 8.73
CA LYS A 23 -23.69 2.61 7.28
C LYS A 23 -22.24 2.82 6.87
N LEU A 24 -21.52 1.72 6.67
CA LEU A 24 -20.26 1.72 5.96
C LEU A 24 -20.57 2.17 4.53
N VAL A 25 -20.40 3.46 4.25
CA VAL A 25 -20.48 3.98 2.89
C VAL A 25 -19.18 3.58 2.22
N VAL A 26 -19.19 2.45 1.52
CA VAL A 26 -18.12 2.10 0.58
C VAL A 26 -18.18 3.12 -0.55
N LEU A 27 -17.36 4.17 -0.43
CA LEU A 27 -17.27 5.22 -1.44
C LEU A 27 -16.56 4.64 -2.66
N ARG A 28 -17.34 4.15 -3.63
CA ARG A 28 -16.89 4.07 -5.02
C ARG A 28 -16.71 5.51 -5.49
N MET A 29 -15.47 5.92 -5.73
CA MET A 29 -15.20 7.21 -6.37
C MET A 29 -15.90 7.25 -7.73
N PRO A 30 -16.69 8.30 -8.04
CA PRO A 30 -17.24 8.47 -9.37
C PRO A 30 -16.08 8.74 -10.34
N CYS A 31 -15.93 7.86 -11.32
CA CYS A 31 -15.12 8.12 -12.50
C CYS A 31 -15.90 9.11 -13.36
N GLU A 32 -15.69 10.41 -13.16
CA GLU A 32 -16.26 11.45 -14.01
C GLU A 32 -15.51 11.47 -15.35
N SER A 33 -16.03 10.74 -16.32
CA SER A 33 -15.84 11.04 -17.73
C SER A 33 -16.77 12.20 -18.10
N GLY A 34 -16.24 13.40 -18.31
CA GLY A 34 -17.06 14.55 -18.68
C GLY A 34 -16.26 15.80 -19.08
N GLU A 35 -16.21 16.01 -20.39
CA GLU A 35 -16.17 17.29 -21.13
C GLU A 35 -15.61 18.55 -20.46
N VAL A 36 -14.54 19.06 -21.10
CA VAL A 36 -13.93 20.37 -20.89
C VAL A 36 -14.87 21.48 -21.40
N ALA A 37 -15.59 22.12 -20.47
CA ALA A 37 -16.21 23.42 -20.71
C ALA A 37 -15.26 24.53 -20.23
N GLY A 38 -14.90 25.41 -21.17
CA GLY A 38 -13.87 26.44 -20.97
C GLY A 38 -14.28 27.54 -20.00
N CYS A 39 -13.42 27.80 -19.03
CA CYS A 39 -13.43 28.99 -18.19
C CYS A 39 -12.26 29.89 -18.59
N HIS A 40 -12.56 31.02 -19.26
CA HIS A 40 -11.59 32.07 -19.53
C HIS A 40 -11.32 32.86 -18.24
N GLY A 41 -10.32 32.40 -17.48
CA GLY A 41 -9.77 33.11 -16.32
C GLY A 41 -8.63 34.02 -16.74
N HIS A 42 -8.79 35.32 -16.48
CA HIS A 42 -7.81 36.38 -16.69
C HIS A 42 -6.54 36.12 -15.87
N MET A 43 -5.46 35.65 -16.51
CA MET A 43 -4.16 35.48 -15.86
C MET A 43 -3.47 36.85 -15.71
N GLY A 44 -3.34 37.30 -14.46
CA GLY A 44 -2.41 38.36 -14.09
C GLY A 44 -0.98 37.92 -14.36
N GLN A 45 -0.26 38.72 -15.14
CA GLN A 45 1.14 38.51 -15.50
C GLN A 45 2.02 38.65 -14.24
N MET A 46 2.53 37.53 -13.71
CA MET A 46 3.68 37.56 -12.82
C MET A 46 4.94 37.47 -13.68
N ALA A 47 5.71 38.57 -13.69
CA ALA A 47 7.01 38.63 -14.31
C ALA A 47 7.99 37.73 -13.55
N TRP A 48 8.57 36.75 -14.26
CA TRP A 48 9.71 35.96 -13.81
C TRP A 48 11.00 36.80 -13.92
N PRO A 49 11.97 36.62 -13.01
CA PRO A 49 13.27 37.26 -13.13
C PRO A 49 14.02 36.75 -14.38
N PRO A 50 14.88 37.59 -14.99
CA PRO A 50 15.66 37.23 -16.18
C PRO A 50 16.65 36.10 -15.87
N GLU A 51 16.84 35.21 -16.85
CA GLU A 51 17.80 34.12 -16.80
C GLU A 51 19.24 34.63 -16.63
N PRO A 52 20.10 33.91 -15.87
CA PRO A 52 21.51 34.24 -15.82
C PRO A 52 22.17 33.97 -17.18
N ASP A 53 22.88 34.98 -17.68
CA ASP A 53 23.73 34.93 -18.87
C ASP A 53 24.85 33.89 -18.68
N ILE A 54 24.79 32.79 -19.44
CA ILE A 54 25.76 31.69 -19.44
C ILE A 54 26.75 31.85 -20.61
N SER A 55 27.14 33.07 -20.95
CA SER A 55 28.17 33.35 -21.96
C SER A 55 29.57 33.32 -21.35
N GLY A 56 30.12 32.12 -21.09
CA GLY A 56 31.46 32.05 -20.49
C GLY A 56 32.02 30.64 -20.26
N ALA A 57 31.95 29.76 -21.24
CA ALA A 57 32.67 28.48 -21.19
C ALA A 57 34.09 28.63 -21.77
N PRO A 58 35.17 28.39 -21.01
CA PRO A 58 36.53 28.35 -21.54
C PRO A 58 36.74 27.08 -22.36
N GLN A 59 37.15 27.27 -23.61
CA GLN A 59 37.53 26.24 -24.58
C GLN A 59 38.78 25.51 -24.05
N ARG A 60 38.60 24.29 -23.53
CA ARG A 60 39.70 23.44 -23.06
C ARG A 60 40.21 22.55 -24.19
N ASP A 61 41.42 22.92 -24.59
CA ASP A 61 42.54 22.14 -25.12
C ASP A 61 42.30 20.64 -25.41
N LEU A 62 42.36 20.29 -26.70
CA LEU A 62 42.35 18.93 -27.24
C LEU A 62 43.80 18.37 -27.25
N GLY A 63 44.34 18.11 -26.06
CA GLY A 63 45.63 17.46 -25.87
C GLY A 63 45.47 15.95 -25.71
N GLY A 64 45.87 15.19 -26.73
CA GLY A 64 45.72 13.74 -26.79
C GLY A 64 46.49 12.93 -25.75
N ARG A 65 45.88 11.80 -25.37
CA ARG A 65 46.54 10.57 -24.95
C ARG A 65 45.71 9.40 -25.46
N GLU A 66 46.34 8.56 -26.28
CA GLU A 66 45.77 7.30 -26.76
C GLU A 66 45.41 6.42 -25.56
N ASP A 67 44.12 6.27 -25.32
CA ASP A 67 43.56 5.38 -24.31
C ASP A 67 43.51 3.97 -24.92
N GLN A 68 44.54 3.16 -24.63
CA GLN A 68 44.51 1.74 -24.98
C GLN A 68 43.33 1.08 -24.26
N PRO A 69 42.52 0.24 -24.95
CA PRO A 69 41.42 -0.47 -24.32
C PRO A 69 41.98 -1.40 -23.24
N ARG A 70 41.81 -0.99 -21.98
CA ARG A 70 42.11 -1.84 -20.83
C ARG A 70 41.23 -3.06 -20.94
N LEU A 71 41.85 -4.24 -21.06
CA LEU A 71 41.16 -5.51 -20.96
C LEU A 71 40.35 -5.51 -19.65
N PRO A 72 39.07 -5.92 -19.68
CA PRO A 72 38.27 -6.04 -18.46
C PRO A 72 39.03 -6.96 -17.51
N GLY A 73 39.38 -6.41 -16.33
CA GLY A 73 40.03 -7.18 -15.28
C GLY A 73 39.17 -8.38 -14.89
N PRO A 74 39.75 -9.38 -14.19
CA PRO A 74 39.00 -10.51 -13.65
C PRO A 74 37.76 -9.98 -12.93
N LEU A 75 36.58 -10.43 -13.34
CA LEU A 75 35.32 -10.12 -12.69
C LEU A 75 35.48 -10.44 -11.20
N GLU A 76 35.51 -9.40 -10.36
CA GLU A 76 35.48 -9.62 -8.92
C GLU A 76 34.24 -10.46 -8.59
N PRO A 77 34.37 -11.46 -7.70
CA PRO A 77 33.23 -12.27 -7.31
C PRO A 77 32.12 -11.35 -6.83
N PRO A 78 30.85 -11.60 -7.21
CA PRO A 78 29.74 -10.78 -6.75
C PRO A 78 29.82 -10.70 -5.22
N GLY A 79 29.88 -9.47 -4.71
CA GLY A 79 29.85 -9.22 -3.27
C GLY A 79 28.65 -9.91 -2.61
N PRO A 80 28.63 -10.06 -1.28
CA PRO A 80 27.57 -10.76 -0.57
C PRO A 80 26.21 -10.29 -1.09
N THR A 81 25.47 -11.22 -1.71
CA THR A 81 24.18 -10.94 -2.33
C THR A 81 23.27 -10.36 -1.25
N GLU A 82 22.97 -9.07 -1.34
CA GLU A 82 22.05 -8.44 -0.40
C GLU A 82 20.72 -9.21 -0.41
N GLN A 83 20.30 -9.71 0.75
CA GLN A 83 19.04 -10.45 0.87
C GLN A 83 17.89 -9.55 0.39
N ARG A 84 17.15 -10.01 -0.61
CA ARG A 84 16.03 -9.31 -1.21
C ARG A 84 14.76 -9.61 -0.42
N ARG A 85 14.34 -8.64 0.39
CA ARG A 85 13.12 -8.71 1.20
C ARG A 85 12.02 -7.81 0.66
N LEU A 86 10.79 -8.30 0.57
CA LEU A 86 9.65 -7.53 0.05
C LEU A 86 8.53 -7.34 1.09
N LEU A 87 8.04 -6.12 1.23
CA LEU A 87 6.84 -5.81 2.00
C LEU A 87 5.71 -5.41 1.05
N PHE A 88 4.69 -6.26 0.92
CA PHE A 88 3.47 -5.94 0.18
C PHE A 88 2.54 -5.13 1.08
N LEU A 89 2.22 -3.91 0.64
CA LEU A 89 1.58 -2.90 1.46
C LEU A 89 0.21 -2.52 0.90
N ASP A 90 -0.86 -2.72 1.69
CA ASP A 90 -2.09 -1.95 1.52
C ASP A 90 -1.98 -0.56 2.17
N VAL A 91 -2.87 0.36 1.81
CA VAL A 91 -2.84 1.74 2.26
C VAL A 91 -4.02 2.05 3.20
N ASP A 92 -5.22 1.67 2.80
CA ASP A 92 -6.44 2.01 3.53
C ASP A 92 -6.60 1.03 4.70
N GLY A 93 -6.89 1.53 5.90
CA GLY A 93 -6.91 0.68 7.09
C GLY A 93 -5.53 0.24 7.59
N VAL A 94 -4.45 0.48 6.83
CA VAL A 94 -3.04 0.23 7.24
C VAL A 94 -2.31 1.54 7.58
N LEU A 95 -2.19 2.48 6.64
CA LEU A 95 -1.47 3.75 6.87
C LEU A 95 -2.37 4.85 7.44
N HIS A 96 -3.68 4.65 7.36
CA HIS A 96 -4.68 5.43 8.07
C HIS A 96 -5.93 4.59 8.32
N PRO A 97 -6.61 4.77 9.46
CA PRO A 97 -7.89 4.14 9.71
C PRO A 97 -8.94 4.47 8.66
N LEU A 98 -9.82 3.52 8.34
CA LEU A 98 -10.96 3.70 7.43
C LEU A 98 -12.09 4.58 8.00
N GLN A 99 -11.81 5.41 9.02
CA GLN A 99 -12.79 6.34 9.57
C GLN A 99 -12.97 7.53 8.62
N VAL A 100 -13.80 7.33 7.59
CA VAL A 100 -14.25 8.39 6.69
C VAL A 100 -15.04 9.41 7.49
N ARG A 101 -14.41 10.54 7.79
CA ARG A 101 -15.15 11.71 8.27
C ARG A 101 -15.73 12.41 7.05
N VAL A 102 -17.04 12.24 6.85
CA VAL A 102 -17.79 13.06 5.90
C VAL A 102 -18.06 14.40 6.57
N LEU A 103 -17.53 15.48 6.01
CA LEU A 103 -17.86 16.81 6.50
C LEU A 103 -19.34 17.08 6.20
N GLU A 104 -20.18 17.09 7.24
CA GLU A 104 -21.65 17.18 7.15
C GLU A 104 -22.14 18.29 6.21
N GLN A 105 -21.39 19.40 6.12
CA GLN A 105 -21.77 20.58 5.36
C GLN A 105 -21.40 20.54 3.88
N THR A 106 -20.42 19.73 3.48
CA THR A 106 -19.87 19.78 2.10
C THR A 106 -19.96 18.46 1.36
N GLN A 107 -20.27 17.36 2.06
CA GLN A 107 -20.11 15.99 1.58
C GLN A 107 -18.71 15.68 1.02
N LYS A 108 -17.72 16.52 1.31
CA LYS A 108 -16.33 16.23 0.98
C LYS A 108 -15.77 15.23 1.99
N VAL A 109 -15.01 14.28 1.45
CA VAL A 109 -14.23 13.34 2.24
C VAL A 109 -13.06 14.11 2.84
N ASP A 110 -12.96 14.09 4.17
CA ASP A 110 -11.82 14.67 4.86
C ASP A 110 -10.60 13.74 4.76
N MET A 111 -9.67 14.11 3.87
CA MET A 111 -8.40 13.41 3.67
C MET A 111 -7.32 13.87 4.66
N SER A 112 -7.60 14.80 5.58
CA SER A 112 -6.61 15.30 6.54
C SER A 112 -6.12 14.22 7.50
N HIS A 113 -6.87 13.13 7.63
CA HIS A 113 -6.53 11.97 8.44
C HIS A 113 -5.79 10.87 7.68
N CYS A 114 -5.53 11.04 6.38
CA CYS A 114 -4.70 10.11 5.62
C CYS A 114 -3.25 10.15 6.10
N PHE A 115 -2.55 9.02 6.03
CA PHE A 115 -1.15 8.87 6.45
C PHE A 115 -0.92 9.27 7.91
N GLN A 116 -1.58 8.58 8.84
CA GLN A 116 -1.39 8.83 10.25
C GLN A 116 0.08 8.70 10.64
N ARG A 117 0.57 9.71 11.37
CA ARG A 117 1.99 9.82 11.73
C ARG A 117 2.51 8.57 12.43
N THR A 118 1.73 8.00 13.33
CA THR A 118 2.08 6.79 14.07
C THR A 118 2.25 5.59 13.13
N CYS A 119 1.31 5.34 12.22
CA CYS A 119 1.40 4.24 11.25
C CYS A 119 2.59 4.41 10.31
N MET A 120 2.87 5.64 9.85
CA MET A 120 4.02 5.94 9.00
C MET A 120 5.36 5.74 9.73
N GLN A 121 5.42 6.06 11.03
CA GLN A 121 6.60 5.80 11.86
C GLN A 121 6.83 4.31 12.05
N GLU A 122 5.78 3.52 12.25
CA GLU A 122 5.87 2.06 12.33
C GLU A 122 6.31 1.45 10.99
N LEU A 123 5.76 1.90 9.86
CA LEU A 123 6.22 1.46 8.54
C LEU A 123 7.71 1.77 8.33
N ARG A 124 8.15 2.98 8.70
CA ARG A 124 9.56 3.38 8.64
C ARG A 124 10.42 2.47 9.50
N ARG A 125 9.96 2.11 10.70
CA ARG A 125 10.66 1.19 11.59
C ARG A 125 10.83 -0.18 10.96
N VAL A 126 9.77 -0.75 10.36
CA VAL A 126 9.83 -2.03 9.65
C VAL A 126 10.88 -1.99 8.53
N VAL A 127 10.82 -0.98 7.65
CA VAL A 127 11.73 -0.86 6.51
C VAL A 127 13.19 -0.67 6.96
N LEU A 128 13.46 0.18 7.96
CA LEU A 128 14.82 0.38 8.46
C LEU A 128 15.39 -0.85 9.16
N ALA A 129 14.57 -1.60 9.89
CA ALA A 129 15.01 -2.78 10.62
C ALA A 129 15.29 -3.99 9.70
N THR A 130 14.64 -4.02 8.52
CA THR A 130 14.66 -5.20 7.63
C THR A 130 15.35 -4.92 6.30
N GLY A 131 15.48 -3.66 5.88
CA GLY A 131 15.90 -3.32 4.52
C GLY A 131 14.88 -3.73 3.45
N ALA A 132 13.65 -4.06 3.84
CA ALA A 132 12.63 -4.52 2.90
C ALA A 132 12.20 -3.43 1.90
N GLN A 133 11.98 -3.84 0.66
CA GLN A 133 11.45 -2.98 -0.39
C GLN A 133 9.93 -3.02 -0.36
N ILE A 134 9.31 -1.84 -0.38
CA ILE A 134 7.84 -1.73 -0.40
C ILE A 134 7.34 -2.01 -1.82
N ILE A 135 6.38 -2.94 -1.92
CA ILE A 135 5.60 -3.23 -3.12
C ILE A 135 4.15 -2.85 -2.83
N LEU A 136 3.59 -1.93 -3.62
CA LEU A 136 2.22 -1.48 -3.39
C LEU A 136 1.22 -2.55 -3.84
N SER A 137 0.41 -3.04 -2.90
CA SER A 137 -0.66 -4.03 -3.12
C SER A 137 -2.03 -3.49 -2.74
N SER A 138 -2.27 -2.21 -3.04
CA SER A 138 -3.50 -1.50 -2.69
C SER A 138 -4.32 -1.08 -3.91
N SER A 139 -5.60 -0.77 -3.71
CA SER A 139 -6.43 -0.14 -4.75
C SER A 139 -5.82 1.16 -5.30
N TRP A 140 -4.97 1.84 -4.50
CA TRP A 140 -4.22 3.03 -4.86
C TRP A 140 -3.27 2.84 -6.05
N ARG A 141 -2.88 1.60 -6.38
CA ARG A 141 -1.99 1.33 -7.53
C ARG A 141 -2.64 1.61 -8.89
N LYS A 142 -3.97 1.70 -8.93
CA LYS A 142 -4.74 1.87 -10.18
C LYS A 142 -4.55 3.24 -10.82
N PHE A 143 -4.35 4.27 -10.01
CA PHE A 143 -4.28 5.64 -10.50
C PHE A 143 -2.90 6.23 -10.21
N GLU A 144 -2.35 6.94 -11.18
CA GLU A 144 -1.07 7.64 -11.03
C GLU A 144 -1.12 8.68 -9.91
N LYS A 145 -2.17 9.51 -9.88
CA LYS A 145 -2.35 10.54 -8.85
C LYS A 145 -2.32 9.99 -7.41
N THR A 146 -2.93 8.83 -7.17
CA THR A 146 -2.91 8.21 -5.82
C THR A 146 -1.53 7.64 -5.49
N ARG A 147 -0.82 7.09 -6.48
CA ARG A 147 0.58 6.65 -6.31
C ARG A 147 1.51 7.81 -6.01
N ASP A 148 1.37 8.92 -6.71
CA ASP A 148 2.16 10.14 -6.47
C ASP A 148 1.92 10.67 -5.07
N LEU A 149 0.64 10.77 -4.67
CA LEU A 149 0.26 11.20 -3.33
C LEU A 149 0.84 10.28 -2.24
N LEU A 150 0.79 8.95 -2.43
CA LEU A 150 1.42 8.01 -1.51
C LEU A 150 2.93 8.23 -1.45
N ASN A 151 3.60 8.37 -2.59
CA ASN A 151 5.05 8.53 -2.66
C ASN A 151 5.51 9.84 -2.00
N GLU A 152 4.80 10.94 -2.21
CA GLU A 152 5.03 12.21 -1.51
C GLU A 152 4.94 12.08 0.02
N ASN A 153 3.98 11.28 0.51
CA ASN A 153 3.83 11.06 1.95
C ASN A 153 4.87 10.10 2.51
N LEU A 154 5.26 9.05 1.78
CA LEU A 154 6.37 8.17 2.14
C LEU A 154 7.70 8.94 2.19
N ALA A 155 7.94 9.85 1.25
CA ALA A 155 9.17 10.63 1.17
C ALA A 155 9.41 11.48 2.43
N LYS A 156 8.35 11.96 3.10
CA LYS A 156 8.45 12.69 4.37
C LYS A 156 9.09 11.86 5.50
N TYR A 157 9.11 10.53 5.36
CA TYR A 157 9.70 9.58 6.30
C TYR A 157 11.00 8.94 5.77
N GLY A 158 11.49 9.39 4.61
CA GLY A 158 12.64 8.80 3.92
C GLY A 158 12.33 7.43 3.32
N LEU A 159 11.07 7.19 2.92
CA LEU A 159 10.61 5.95 2.31
C LEU A 159 10.16 6.19 0.87
N SER A 160 10.12 5.11 0.09
CA SER A 160 9.47 5.05 -1.21
C SER A 160 9.03 3.61 -1.49
N PHE A 161 8.01 3.42 -2.33
CA PHE A 161 7.74 2.09 -2.90
C PHE A 161 8.50 1.91 -4.21
N ARG A 162 8.87 0.66 -4.50
CA ARG A 162 9.68 0.33 -5.68
C ARG A 162 8.79 -0.01 -6.89
N GLU A 163 7.79 -0.85 -6.67
CA GLU A 163 6.89 -1.40 -7.68
C GLU A 163 5.49 -1.57 -7.10
N TRP A 164 4.55 -2.07 -7.90
CA TRP A 164 3.19 -2.40 -7.48
C TRP A 164 2.71 -3.69 -8.14
N THR A 165 1.77 -4.39 -7.50
CA THR A 165 1.19 -5.61 -8.05
C THR A 165 0.30 -5.31 -9.27
N THR A 166 0.13 -6.28 -10.16
CA THR A 166 -0.80 -6.16 -11.29
C THR A 166 -2.26 -6.03 -10.81
N VAL A 167 -3.14 -5.64 -11.72
CA VAL A 167 -4.61 -5.65 -11.54
C VAL A 167 -5.28 -6.76 -12.35
N ALA A 168 -4.50 -7.53 -13.12
CA ALA A 168 -5.00 -8.67 -13.87
C ALA A 168 -5.58 -9.74 -12.94
N GLY A 169 -6.70 -10.37 -13.34
CA GLY A 169 -7.39 -11.38 -12.52
C GLY A 169 -8.45 -10.81 -11.57
N GLY A 170 -8.59 -9.48 -11.46
CA GLY A 170 -9.63 -8.82 -10.69
C GLY A 170 -9.14 -8.14 -9.42
N GLU A 171 -10.09 -7.68 -8.61
CA GLU A 171 -9.83 -6.79 -7.46
C GLU A 171 -10.22 -7.40 -6.10
N GLY A 172 -10.84 -8.58 -6.12
CA GLY A 172 -11.19 -9.30 -4.91
C GLY A 172 -9.97 -9.87 -4.20
N ASN A 173 -10.17 -10.28 -2.95
CA ASN A 173 -9.10 -10.76 -2.08
C ASN A 173 -8.36 -11.95 -2.67
N ASP A 174 -9.11 -12.87 -3.29
CA ASP A 174 -8.50 -14.03 -3.96
C ASP A 174 -7.58 -13.62 -5.12
N ALA A 175 -8.02 -12.70 -5.96
CA ALA A 175 -7.19 -12.18 -7.05
C ALA A 175 -5.95 -11.46 -6.50
N ARG A 176 -6.08 -10.71 -5.40
CA ARG A 176 -4.95 -10.02 -4.75
C ARG A 176 -3.92 -11.01 -4.21
N VAL A 177 -4.36 -12.09 -3.57
CA VAL A 177 -3.46 -13.16 -3.13
C VAL A 177 -2.72 -13.78 -4.31
N ASP A 178 -3.43 -14.11 -5.38
CA ASP A 178 -2.83 -14.71 -6.58
C ASP A 178 -1.80 -13.76 -7.23
N GLN A 179 -2.10 -12.46 -7.28
CA GLN A 179 -1.19 -11.42 -7.78
C GLN A 179 0.10 -11.34 -6.95
N ILE A 180 0.00 -11.35 -5.61
CA ILE A 180 1.15 -11.33 -4.71
C ILE A 180 2.00 -12.59 -4.87
N LEU A 181 1.37 -13.77 -4.86
CA LEU A 181 2.08 -15.05 -5.00
C LEU A 181 2.80 -15.16 -6.35
N ALA A 182 2.17 -14.69 -7.44
CA ALA A 182 2.81 -14.63 -8.75
C ALA A 182 4.02 -13.68 -8.74
N PHE A 183 3.92 -12.53 -8.05
CA PHE A 183 5.03 -11.59 -7.91
C PHE A 183 6.21 -12.22 -7.16
N VAL A 184 5.96 -12.83 -6.00
CA VAL A 184 6.97 -13.49 -5.17
C VAL A 184 7.68 -14.59 -5.95
N THR A 185 6.92 -15.46 -6.63
CA THR A 185 7.45 -16.62 -7.37
C THR A 185 8.40 -16.22 -8.50
N THR A 186 8.19 -15.06 -9.11
CA THR A 186 8.99 -14.57 -10.24
C THR A 186 10.15 -13.65 -9.83
N SER A 187 10.16 -13.18 -8.57
CA SER A 187 11.10 -12.15 -8.13
C SER A 187 12.41 -12.69 -7.52
N GLY A 188 12.48 -13.98 -7.18
CA GLY A 188 13.66 -14.57 -6.51
C GLY A 188 13.98 -13.85 -5.21
N VAL A 189 12.99 -13.75 -4.31
CA VAL A 189 13.08 -13.03 -3.05
C VAL A 189 13.44 -14.00 -1.92
N ASP A 190 14.23 -13.54 -0.95
CA ASP A 190 14.64 -14.35 0.19
C ASP A 190 13.54 -14.40 1.25
N SER A 191 12.89 -13.26 1.51
CA SER A 191 11.76 -13.19 2.45
C SER A 191 10.74 -12.14 2.01
N TRP A 192 9.50 -12.32 2.46
CA TRP A 192 8.41 -11.41 2.16
C TRP A 192 7.36 -11.40 3.26
N ALA A 193 6.63 -10.29 3.33
CA ALA A 193 5.47 -10.16 4.21
C ALA A 193 4.39 -9.32 3.53
N VAL A 194 3.16 -9.50 3.95
CA VAL A 194 1.99 -8.75 3.49
C VAL A 194 1.33 -8.10 4.68
N VAL A 195 0.97 -6.82 4.54
CA VAL A 195 0.16 -6.09 5.51
C VAL A 195 -1.07 -5.50 4.84
N ASP A 196 -2.23 -5.84 5.38
CA ASP A 196 -3.55 -5.42 4.88
C ASP A 196 -4.53 -5.36 6.06
N ASP A 197 -5.62 -4.60 5.97
CA ASP A 197 -6.67 -4.59 6.99
C ASP A 197 -7.80 -5.59 6.67
N GLU A 198 -7.94 -5.95 5.40
CA GLU A 198 -8.83 -7.01 4.94
C GLU A 198 -8.28 -8.40 5.26
N ASP A 199 -9.16 -9.37 5.49
CA ASP A 199 -8.74 -10.77 5.55
C ASP A 199 -8.53 -11.30 4.12
N LEU A 200 -7.29 -11.30 3.66
CA LEU A 200 -6.96 -11.74 2.30
C LEU A 200 -6.99 -13.26 2.12
N ALA A 201 -6.86 -14.03 3.21
CA ALA A 201 -6.77 -15.49 3.14
C ALA A 201 -7.59 -16.19 4.24
N PRO A 202 -8.91 -15.92 4.33
CA PRO A 202 -9.76 -16.48 5.37
C PRO A 202 -9.76 -18.02 5.30
N SER A 203 -9.76 -18.68 6.46
CA SER A 203 -9.74 -20.16 6.52
C SER A 203 -10.94 -20.82 5.85
N SER A 204 -12.03 -20.08 5.63
CA SER A 204 -13.28 -20.57 5.04
C SER A 204 -13.42 -20.31 3.53
N SER A 205 -12.44 -19.71 2.84
CA SER A 205 -12.55 -19.51 1.39
C SER A 205 -12.40 -20.83 0.62
N PRO A 206 -13.05 -20.98 -0.56
CA PRO A 206 -12.80 -22.11 -1.44
C PRO A 206 -11.30 -22.22 -1.78
N GLY A 207 -10.70 -23.39 -1.58
CA GLY A 207 -9.27 -23.59 -1.79
C GLY A 207 -8.36 -23.03 -0.69
N SER A 208 -8.93 -22.62 0.44
CA SER A 208 -8.18 -22.16 1.63
C SER A 208 -7.18 -23.21 2.12
N ASP A 209 -7.43 -24.50 1.91
CA ASP A 209 -6.54 -25.60 2.31
C ASP A 209 -5.39 -25.85 1.32
N SER A 210 -5.31 -25.09 0.22
CA SER A 210 -4.18 -25.22 -0.71
C SER A 210 -2.86 -24.83 -0.02
N MET A 211 -1.79 -25.56 -0.34
CA MET A 211 -0.46 -25.32 0.23
C MET A 211 0.00 -23.86 0.04
N MET A 212 -0.30 -23.26 -1.11
CA MET A 212 0.05 -21.86 -1.39
C MET A 212 -0.71 -20.86 -0.51
N ARG A 213 -1.98 -21.13 -0.18
CA ARG A 213 -2.77 -20.28 0.74
C ARG A 213 -2.32 -20.47 2.18
N CYS A 214 -1.95 -21.70 2.57
CA CYS A 214 -1.32 -21.95 3.87
C CYS A 214 0.00 -21.16 4.02
N LEU A 215 0.85 -21.19 2.99
CA LEU A 215 2.07 -20.39 2.94
C LEU A 215 1.74 -18.90 3.03
N PHE A 216 0.81 -18.39 2.22
CA PHE A 216 0.43 -16.98 2.26
C PHE A 216 0.02 -16.51 3.67
N ARG A 217 -0.79 -17.29 4.39
CA ARG A 217 -1.20 -16.96 5.76
C ARG A 217 -0.03 -16.84 6.73
N GLN A 218 1.06 -17.59 6.52
CA GLN A 218 2.26 -17.49 7.36
C GLN A 218 3.00 -16.17 7.13
N HIS A 219 2.84 -15.54 5.97
CA HIS A 219 3.46 -14.26 5.62
C HIS A 219 2.51 -13.07 5.74
N PHE A 220 1.33 -13.24 6.31
CA PHE A 220 0.29 -12.21 6.34
C PHE A 220 0.08 -11.64 7.76
N VAL A 221 0.15 -10.31 7.86
CA VAL A 221 -0.18 -9.55 9.07
C VAL A 221 -1.41 -8.70 8.80
N ARG A 222 -2.50 -9.02 9.50
CA ARG A 222 -3.74 -8.24 9.43
C ARG A 222 -3.73 -7.10 10.44
N THR A 223 -4.03 -5.89 9.99
CA THR A 223 -4.20 -4.72 10.86
C THR A 223 -5.65 -4.55 11.32
N ASP A 224 -5.84 -3.81 12.41
CA ASP A 224 -7.16 -3.32 12.80
C ASP A 224 -7.48 -2.07 11.97
N THR A 225 -8.49 -2.15 11.12
CA THR A 225 -8.91 -1.05 10.22
C THR A 225 -9.22 0.28 10.92
N SER A 226 -9.50 0.24 12.23
CA SER A 226 -9.76 1.44 13.04
C SER A 226 -8.50 2.07 13.63
N ARG A 227 -7.38 1.34 13.62
CA ARG A 227 -6.10 1.75 14.24
C ARG A 227 -4.97 1.90 13.23
N GLY A 228 -4.97 1.12 12.16
CA GLY A 228 -3.84 1.06 11.23
C GLY A 228 -2.73 0.12 11.69
N LEU A 229 -1.57 0.28 11.06
CA LEU A 229 -0.32 -0.35 11.43
C LEU A 229 0.14 0.19 12.79
N ASP A 230 0.06 -0.65 13.82
CA ASP A 230 0.56 -0.36 15.16
C ASP A 230 1.88 -1.09 15.45
N SER A 231 2.43 -0.88 16.64
CA SER A 231 3.72 -1.47 17.03
C SER A 231 3.71 -2.99 17.02
N SER A 232 2.59 -3.62 17.39
CA SER A 232 2.48 -5.09 17.44
C SER A 232 2.50 -5.68 16.03
N ALA A 233 1.75 -5.09 15.10
CA ALA A 233 1.76 -5.51 13.70
C ALA A 233 3.13 -5.26 13.06
N ALA A 234 3.79 -4.14 13.35
CA ALA A 234 5.13 -3.86 12.87
C ALA A 234 6.19 -4.82 13.43
N ASP A 235 6.08 -5.25 14.69
CA ASP A 235 6.97 -6.28 15.27
C ASP A 235 6.80 -7.62 14.55
N ALA A 236 5.56 -8.03 14.27
CA ALA A 236 5.29 -9.24 13.49
C ALA A 236 5.88 -9.18 12.07
N LEU A 237 5.75 -8.04 11.40
CA LEU A 237 6.36 -7.83 10.07
C LEU A 237 7.90 -7.93 10.12
N ILE A 238 8.54 -7.32 11.13
CA ILE A 238 10.00 -7.39 11.29
C ILE A 238 10.45 -8.82 11.51
N GLN A 239 9.70 -9.60 12.30
CA GLN A 239 10.00 -11.01 12.50
C GLN A 239 9.93 -11.78 11.17
N LEU A 240 8.80 -11.69 10.46
CA LEU A 240 8.60 -12.39 9.18
C LEU A 240 9.68 -12.04 8.14
N LEU A 241 10.07 -10.77 8.04
CA LEU A 241 11.03 -10.30 7.05
C LEU A 241 12.49 -10.66 7.38
N ASN A 242 12.80 -10.92 8.65
CA ASN A 242 14.14 -11.33 9.08
C ASN A 242 14.29 -12.85 9.23
N GLU A 243 13.19 -13.60 9.18
CA GLU A 243 13.23 -15.05 9.05
C GLU A 243 13.72 -15.41 7.62
N PRO A 244 14.77 -16.26 7.50
CA PRO A 244 15.33 -16.68 6.23
C PRO A 244 14.50 -17.76 5.52
#